data_AF-A0A7S6U0K8-F1
#
_entry.id   AF-A0A7S6U0K8-F1
#
_cell.length_a   1.000
_cell.length_b   1.000
_cell.length_c   1.000
_cell.angle_alpha   90.00
_cell.angle_beta   90.00
_cell.angle_gamma   90.00
#
_symmetry.space_group_name_H-M   'P 1'
#
loop_
_entity.id
_entity.type
_entity.pdbx_description
1 polymer ?
#
loop_
_entity_poly.entity_id
_entity_poly.type
_entity_poly.pdbx_seq_one_letter_code
_entity_poly.pdbx_strand_id
1 'polypeptide(L)'
;MLSLPSFDNQRLIFHAARQTLRKAEMARLAVHEWLNQHDFELEEWKNKTASELGMSISELEQKLLVANQKQAMKRKQSNHEDSQNNSSIS
;
A
#
# COMPACT_ATOMS: atom_id res chain seq x y z
N MET A 1 -26.15 -14.13 -6.38
CA MET A 1 -25.99 -12.67 -6.22
C MET A 1 -24.97 -12.43 -5.12
N LEU A 2 -23.76 -12.00 -5.48
CA LEU A 2 -22.74 -11.62 -4.51
C LEU A 2 -23.09 -10.22 -4.00
N SER A 3 -23.89 -10.14 -2.93
CA SER A 3 -24.10 -8.85 -2.26
C SER A 3 -22.83 -8.49 -1.51
N LEU A 4 -22.20 -7.38 -1.90
CA LEU A 4 -21.13 -6.76 -1.11
C LEU A 4 -21.63 -6.58 0.33
N PRO A 5 -20.84 -6.95 1.36
CA PRO A 5 -21.16 -6.67 2.74
C PRO A 5 -21.56 -5.19 2.92
N SER A 6 -22.54 -4.90 3.76
CA SER A 6 -23.13 -3.55 3.89
C SER A 6 -22.09 -2.43 4.09
N PHE A 7 -20.97 -2.75 4.74
CA PHE A 7 -19.82 -1.87 4.94
C PHE A 7 -19.15 -1.43 3.62
N ASP A 8 -19.01 -2.33 2.65
CA ASP A 8 -18.39 -2.03 1.36
C ASP A 8 -19.30 -1.16 0.49
N ASN A 9 -20.62 -1.30 0.61
CA ASN A 9 -21.58 -0.44 -0.09
C ASN A 9 -21.54 1.01 0.41
N GLN A 10 -21.48 1.24 1.72
CA GLN A 10 -21.35 2.60 2.27
C GLN A 10 -20.04 3.26 1.84
N ARG A 11 -18.94 2.50 1.84
CA ARG A 11 -17.63 2.97 1.39
C ARG A 11 -17.65 3.30 -0.10
N LEU A 12 -18.30 2.48 -0.92
CA LEU A 12 -18.46 2.71 -2.35
C LEU A 12 -19.30 3.96 -2.63
N ILE A 13 -20.42 4.15 -1.92
CA ILE A 13 -21.27 5.35 -2.01
C ILE A 13 -20.48 6.60 -1.63
N PHE A 14 -19.69 6.54 -0.56
CA PHE A 14 -18.82 7.66 -0.14
C PHE A 14 -17.77 8.00 -1.20
N HIS A 15 -17.12 7.00 -1.79
CA HIS A 15 -16.13 7.21 -2.85
C HIS A 15 -16.75 7.74 -4.15
N ALA A 16 -17.96 7.29 -4.50
CA ALA A 16 -18.73 7.77 -5.64
C ALA A 16 -19.19 9.22 -5.45
N ALA A 17 -19.72 9.57 -4.27
CA ALA A 17 -20.13 10.92 -3.92
C ALA A 17 -18.97 11.93 -3.99
N ARG A 18 -17.73 11.49 -3.73
CA ARG A 18 -16.51 12.31 -3.84
C ARG A 18 -15.84 12.27 -5.22
N GLN A 19 -16.41 11.56 -6.20
CA GLN A 19 -15.79 11.29 -7.51
C GLN A 19 -14.37 10.70 -7.44
N THR A 20 -14.07 9.98 -6.35
CA THR A 20 -12.74 9.37 -6.13
C THR A 20 -12.65 7.96 -6.71
N LEU A 21 -13.78 7.34 -7.04
CA LEU A 21 -13.82 5.99 -7.63
C LEU A 21 -13.07 5.93 -8.97
N ARG A 22 -13.35 6.86 -9.89
CA ARG A 22 -12.64 6.92 -11.19
C ARG A 22 -11.15 7.17 -10.99
N LYS A 23 -10.76 8.02 -10.03
CA LYS A 23 -9.35 8.29 -9.71
C LYS A 23 -8.65 7.06 -9.11
N ALA A 24 -9.32 6.37 -8.20
CA ALA A 24 -8.81 5.14 -7.59
C ALA A 24 -8.66 4.03 -8.63
N GLU A 25 -9.62 3.89 -9.54
CA GLU A 25 -9.58 2.90 -10.61
C GLU A 25 -8.48 3.22 -11.64
N MET A 26 -8.32 4.49 -12.02
CA MET A 26 -7.22 4.91 -12.90
C MET A 26 -5.85 4.71 -12.23
N ALA A 27 -5.73 5.02 -10.93
CA ALA A 27 -4.51 4.73 -10.18
C ALA A 27 -4.24 3.23 -10.15
N ARG A 28 -5.25 2.40 -9.88
CA ARG A 28 -5.14 0.93 -9.91
C ARG A 28 -4.66 0.42 -11.27
N LEU A 29 -5.24 0.91 -12.36
CA LEU A 29 -4.85 0.55 -13.72
C LEU A 29 -3.41 0.97 -14.02
N ALA A 30 -3.05 2.21 -13.70
CA ALA A 30 -1.70 2.73 -13.92
C ALA A 30 -0.63 1.95 -13.13
N VAL A 31 -0.85 1.68 -11.83
CA VAL A 31 0.15 0.89 -11.09
C VAL A 31 0.15 -0.57 -11.53
N HIS A 32 -0.99 -1.13 -11.96
CA HIS A 32 -1.02 -2.50 -12.49
C HIS A 32 -0.20 -2.64 -13.78
N GLU A 33 -0.38 -1.73 -14.74
CA GLU A 33 0.40 -1.71 -15.97
C GLU A 33 1.89 -1.49 -15.70
N TRP A 34 2.22 -0.55 -14.80
CA TRP A 34 3.59 -0.30 -14.37
C TRP A 34 4.21 -1.54 -13.72
N LEU A 35 3.51 -2.21 -12.80
CA LEU A 35 4.00 -3.44 -12.17
C LEU A 35 4.26 -4.54 -13.20
N ASN A 36 3.38 -4.70 -14.20
CA ASN A 36 3.58 -5.69 -15.26
C ASN A 36 4.79 -5.36 -16.15
N GLN A 37 5.03 -4.08 -16.44
CA GLN A 37 6.18 -3.65 -17.24
C GLN A 37 7.52 -3.88 -16.50
N HIS A 38 7.53 -3.69 -15.18
CA HIS A 38 8.73 -3.77 -14.35
C HIS A 38 8.88 -5.09 -13.60
N ASP A 39 8.03 -6.09 -13.87
CA ASP A 39 8.06 -7.39 -13.18
C ASP A 39 9.40 -8.10 -13.40
N PHE A 40 9.93 -8.04 -14.62
CA PHE A 40 11.24 -8.61 -14.94
C PHE A 40 12.38 -7.94 -14.16
N GLU A 41 12.40 -6.61 -14.10
CA GLU A 41 13.41 -5.85 -13.38
C GLU A 41 13.35 -6.13 -11.87
N LEU A 42 12.13 -6.29 -11.34
CA LEU A 42 11.91 -6.63 -9.95
C LEU A 42 12.46 -8.02 -9.61
N GLU A 43 12.20 -9.02 -10.46
CA GLU A 43 12.72 -10.37 -10.28
C GLU A 43 14.25 -10.44 -10.45
N GLU A 44 14.83 -9.69 -11.39
CA GLU A 44 16.28 -9.57 -11.53
C GLU A 44 16.92 -8.96 -10.27
N TRP A 45 16.32 -7.88 -9.76
CA TRP A 45 16.77 -7.23 -8.54
C TRP A 45 16.67 -8.16 -7.32
N LYS A 46 15.56 -8.90 -7.17
CA LYS A 46 15.39 -9.86 -6.07
C LYS A 46 16.44 -10.96 -6.12
N ASN A 47 16.69 -11.53 -7.29
CA ASN A 47 17.70 -12.57 -7.49
C ASN A 47 19.10 -12.06 -7.11
N LYS A 48 19.48 -10.89 -7.63
CA LYS A 48 20.78 -10.27 -7.35
C LYS A 48 20.94 -9.97 -5.87
N THR A 49 19.96 -9.32 -5.26
CA THR A 49 20.02 -8.92 -3.84
C THR A 49 20.03 -10.12 -2.90
N ALA A 50 19.21 -11.15 -3.18
CA ALA A 50 19.19 -12.39 -2.41
C ALA A 50 20.57 -13.10 -2.49
N SER A 51 21.15 -13.16 -3.68
CA SER A 51 22.49 -13.72 -3.91
C SER A 51 23.59 -12.94 -3.18
N GLU A 52 23.61 -11.61 -3.30
CA GLU A 52 24.59 -10.73 -2.65
C GLU A 52 24.55 -10.83 -1.12
N LEU A 53 23.36 -10.99 -0.55
CA LEU A 53 23.17 -11.12 0.89
C LEU A 53 23.24 -12.57 1.39
N GLY A 54 23.44 -13.55 0.51
CA GLY A 54 23.52 -14.96 0.84
C GLY A 54 22.24 -15.52 1.49
N MET A 55 21.07 -15.06 1.06
CA MET A 55 19.77 -15.53 1.56
C MET A 55 18.84 -15.98 0.43
N SER A 56 17.76 -16.66 0.79
CA SER A 56 16.72 -17.01 -0.19
C SER A 56 15.87 -15.79 -0.56
N ILE A 57 15.26 -15.82 -1.74
CA ILE A 57 14.31 -14.77 -2.19
C ILE A 57 13.13 -14.67 -1.23
N SER A 58 12.59 -15.80 -0.74
CA SER A 58 11.49 -15.80 0.23
C SER A 58 11.86 -15.09 1.53
N GLU A 59 13.08 -15.27 2.04
CA GLU A 59 13.56 -14.53 3.23
C GLU A 59 13.72 -13.04 2.96
N LEU A 60 14.20 -12.67 1.77
CA LEU A 60 14.29 -11.28 1.34
C LEU A 60 12.89 -10.62 1.30
N GLU A 61 11.91 -11.28 0.68
CA GLU A 61 10.53 -10.81 0.60
C GLU A 61 9.89 -10.64 1.99
N GLN A 62 10.10 -11.61 2.88
CA GLN A 62 9.60 -11.53 4.25
C GLN A 62 10.21 -10.34 5.00
N LYS A 63 11.52 -10.09 4.86
CA LYS A 63 12.19 -8.93 5.47
C LYS A 63 11.66 -7.62 4.94
N LEU A 64 11.45 -7.50 3.63
CA LEU A 64 10.86 -6.32 3.00
C LEU A 64 9.44 -6.07 3.49
N LEU A 65 8.63 -7.13 3.60
CA LEU A 65 7.26 -7.05 4.12
C LEU A 65 7.24 -6.53 5.56
N VAL A 66 8.07 -7.10 6.44
CA VAL A 66 8.17 -6.67 7.85
C VAL A 66 8.68 -5.23 7.95
N ALA A 67 9.67 -4.84 7.13
CA ALA A 67 10.18 -3.47 7.11
C ALA A 67 9.09 -2.46 6.70
N ASN A 68 8.30 -2.79 5.67
CA ASN A 68 7.19 -1.96 5.21
C ASN A 68 6.09 -1.86 6.27
N GLN A 69 5.71 -2.97 6.90
CA GLN A 69 4.75 -2.97 8.02
C GLN A 69 5.22 -2.08 9.18
N LYS A 70 6.50 -2.15 9.56
CA LYS A 70 7.08 -1.27 10.59
C LYS A 70 7.02 0.21 10.18
N GLN A 71 7.32 0.52 8.92
CA GLN A 71 7.25 1.90 8.41
C GLN A 71 5.81 2.42 8.39
N ALA A 72 4.86 1.58 7.98
CA ALA A 72 3.43 1.91 7.98
C ALA A 72 2.90 2.17 9.40
N MET A 73 3.34 1.39 10.39
CA MET A 73 3.02 1.65 11.81
C MET A 73 3.60 2.97 12.30
N LYS A 74 4.87 3.27 11.99
CA LYS A 74 5.50 4.56 12.35
C LYS A 74 4.76 5.76 11.77
N ARG A 75 4.34 5.70 10.50
CA ARG A 75 3.57 6.77 9.85
C ARG A 75 2.18 6.99 10.48
N LYS A 76 1.55 5.94 11.00
CA LYS A 76 0.28 6.07 11.74
C LYS A 76 0.48 6.76 13.09
N GLN A 77 1.61 6.51 13.75
CA GLN A 77 1.96 7.11 15.02
C GLN A 77 2.26 8.61 14.87
N SER A 78 3.04 9.01 13.85
CA SER A 78 3.31 10.43 13.57
C SER A 78 2.05 11.22 13.23
N ASN A 79 1.14 10.66 12.43
CA ASN A 79 -0.13 11.32 12.11
C ASN A 79 -1.06 11.48 13.33
N HIS A 80 -0.91 10.64 14.35
CA HIS A 80 -1.66 10.75 15.60
C HIS A 80 -1.10 11.87 16.49
N GLU A 81 0.22 12.02 16.54
CA GLU A 81 0.90 13.09 17.30
C GLU A 81 0.59 14.48 16.69
N ASP A 82 0.57 14.58 15.36
CA ASP A 82 0.20 15.81 14.64
C ASP A 82 -1.29 16.19 14.77
N SER A 83 -2.15 15.26 15.21
CA SER A 83 -3.58 15.50 15.46
C SER A 83 -3.89 15.87 16.92
N GLN A 84 -2.93 15.77 17.83
CA GLN A 84 -3.12 16.19 19.23
C GLN A 84 -2.59 17.61 19.49
N ASN A 85 -1.58 18.07 18.76
CA ASN A 85 -1.01 19.41 18.97
C ASN A 85 -1.89 20.57 18.45
N ASN A 86 -2.84 20.29 17.57
CA ASN A 86 -3.78 21.26 16.99
C ASN A 86 -5.10 21.38 17.76
N SER A 87 -5.27 20.66 18.88
CA SER A 87 -6.42 20.83 19.80
C SER A 87 -6.11 21.59 21.09
N SER A 88 -4.87 22.10 21.27
CA SER A 88 -4.48 22.85 22.49
C SER A 88 -4.21 24.33 22.26
N ILE A 89 -4.61 24.89 21.11
CA ILE A 89 -4.66 26.34 20.89
C ILE A 89 -6.12 26.70 20.59
N SER A 90 -6.89 26.92 21.65
CA SER A 90 -8.13 27.70 21.67
C SER A 90 -8.34 28.23 23.09
#